data_AF-A0AAD5E614-F1
#
_entry.id   AF-A0AAD5E614-F1
#
_cell.length_a   1.000
_cell.length_b   1.000
_cell.length_c   1.000
_cell.angle_alpha   90.00
_cell.angle_beta   90.00
_cell.angle_gamma   90.00
#
_symmetry.space_group_name_H-M   'P 1'
#
loop_
_entity.id
_entity.type
_entity.pdbx_description
1 polymer ?
#
loop_
_entity_poly.entity_id
_entity_poly.type
_entity_poly.pdbx_seq_one_letter_code
_entity_poly.pdbx_strand_id
1 'polypeptide(L)'
;MGWSGGSAIQAGRQQQSNESQQIKDIKVKCLQEMKEKRRQLVISQRLARPSTVFTDTQLKMMAQRLPTNMLQFLQIDPDNITDDKFERYGSIFLNICKDHAAMVQSLQ
;
A
#
# COMPACT_ATOMS: atom_id res chain seq x y z
N MET A 1 -21.99 -25.96 -47.46
CA MET A 1 -22.53 -26.36 -46.14
C MET A 1 -21.65 -25.72 -45.10
N GLY A 2 -22.17 -24.70 -44.41
CA GLY A 2 -21.41 -23.94 -43.43
C GLY A 2 -21.39 -24.63 -42.06
N TRP A 3 -20.51 -24.18 -41.20
CA TRP A 3 -20.87 -23.33 -40.05
C TRP A 3 -19.59 -23.03 -39.27
N SER A 4 -19.32 -21.74 -39.09
CA SER A 4 -18.25 -21.18 -38.27
C SER A 4 -18.55 -21.40 -36.79
N GLY A 5 -17.59 -21.91 -36.04
CA GLY A 5 -17.70 -22.07 -34.58
C GLY A 5 -16.46 -21.52 -33.89
N GLY A 6 -16.66 -20.54 -32.99
CA GLY A 6 -15.71 -20.24 -31.92
C GLY A 6 -15.00 -18.88 -32.00
N SER A 7 -15.75 -17.78 -31.91
CA SER A 7 -15.18 -16.46 -31.56
C SER A 7 -15.89 -15.90 -30.33
N ALA A 8 -15.51 -16.37 -29.14
CA ALA A 8 -15.91 -15.77 -27.87
C ALA A 8 -14.87 -15.92 -26.73
N ILE A 9 -13.79 -16.68 -26.91
CA ILE A 9 -12.81 -16.98 -25.85
C ILE A 9 -11.53 -16.14 -26.03
N GLN A 10 -11.62 -14.81 -26.16
CA GLN A 10 -10.42 -13.96 -26.17
C GLN A 10 -10.52 -12.70 -25.31
N ALA A 11 -11.71 -12.25 -24.92
CA ALA A 11 -11.88 -11.00 -24.16
C ALA A 11 -11.48 -11.09 -22.67
N GLY A 12 -11.64 -12.25 -22.01
CA GLY A 12 -11.42 -12.39 -20.56
C GLY A 12 -9.96 -12.36 -20.08
N ARG A 13 -8.97 -12.56 -20.98
CA ARG A 13 -7.56 -12.70 -20.59
C ARG A 13 -6.78 -11.38 -20.51
N GLN A 14 -7.27 -10.33 -21.18
CA GLN A 14 -6.58 -9.04 -21.27
C GLN A 14 -6.92 -8.07 -20.13
N GLN A 15 -8.09 -8.21 -19.50
CA GLN A 15 -8.52 -7.32 -18.42
C GLN A 15 -7.81 -7.63 -17.08
N GLN A 16 -7.63 -8.92 -16.77
CA GLN A 16 -6.98 -9.36 -15.52
C GLN A 16 -5.49 -8.97 -15.42
N SER A 17 -4.78 -8.87 -16.55
CA SER A 17 -3.36 -8.48 -16.55
C SER A 17 -3.16 -6.99 -16.29
N ASN A 18 -4.08 -6.14 -16.76
CA ASN A 18 -3.98 -4.69 -16.60
C ASN A 18 -4.31 -4.26 -15.16
N GLU A 19 -5.39 -4.78 -14.58
CA GLU A 19 -5.80 -4.48 -13.20
C GLU A 19 -4.73 -4.93 -12.19
N SER A 20 -4.19 -6.14 -12.38
CA SER A 20 -3.10 -6.67 -11.56
C SER A 20 -1.85 -5.79 -11.61
N GLN A 21 -1.57 -5.16 -12.76
CA GLN A 21 -0.44 -4.26 -12.91
C GLN A 21 -0.72 -2.90 -12.25
N GLN A 22 -1.92 -2.35 -12.45
CA GLN A 22 -2.34 -1.10 -11.82
C GLN A 22 -2.30 -1.18 -10.28
N ILE A 23 -2.77 -2.29 -9.69
CA ILE A 23 -2.69 -2.52 -8.25
C ILE A 23 -1.23 -2.53 -7.77
N LYS A 24 -0.32 -3.17 -8.52
CA LYS A 24 1.11 -3.15 -8.18
C LYS A 24 1.66 -1.72 -8.22
N ASP A 25 1.33 -0.96 -9.24
CA ASP A 25 1.79 0.42 -9.39
C ASP A 25 1.27 1.32 -8.26
N ILE A 26 0.02 1.14 -7.82
CA ILE A 26 -0.53 1.84 -6.65
C ILE A 26 0.27 1.50 -5.39
N LYS A 27 0.55 0.20 -5.15
CA LYS A 27 1.35 -0.22 -3.98
C LYS A 27 2.77 0.35 -4.02
N VAL A 28 3.38 0.44 -5.20
CA VAL A 28 4.70 1.07 -5.38
C VAL A 28 4.65 2.57 -5.06
N LYS A 29 3.63 3.29 -5.55
CA LYS A 29 3.43 4.71 -5.25
C LYS A 29 3.21 4.95 -3.76
N CYS A 30 2.37 4.14 -3.11
CA CYS A 30 2.16 4.18 -1.66
C CYS A 30 3.48 4.05 -0.89
N LEU A 31 4.34 3.09 -1.26
CA LEU A 31 5.64 2.92 -0.63
C LEU A 31 6.55 4.15 -0.83
N GLN A 32 6.58 4.72 -2.03
CA GLN A 32 7.39 5.91 -2.32
C GLN A 32 6.94 7.11 -1.50
N GLU A 33 5.63 7.34 -1.43
CA GLU A 33 5.04 8.43 -0.65
C GLU A 33 5.33 8.29 0.84
N MET A 34 5.19 7.08 1.40
CA MET A 34 5.55 6.82 2.79
C MET A 34 7.04 7.04 3.06
N LYS A 35 7.93 6.66 2.13
CA LYS A 35 9.37 6.91 2.28
C LYS A 35 9.70 8.39 2.32
N GLU A 36 9.07 9.18 1.45
CA GLU A 36 9.23 10.63 1.45
C GLU A 36 8.65 11.24 2.72
N LYS A 37 7.46 10.80 3.16
CA LYS A 37 6.86 11.29 4.40
C LYS A 37 7.73 10.98 5.63
N ARG A 38 8.33 9.78 5.67
CA ARG A 38 9.31 9.42 6.70
C ARG A 38 10.51 10.35 6.68
N ARG A 39 11.07 10.65 5.49
CA ARG A 39 12.20 11.57 5.35
C ARG A 39 11.85 12.95 5.90
N GLN A 40 10.68 13.48 5.57
CA GLN A 40 10.19 14.77 6.06
C GLN A 40 10.06 14.78 7.59
N LEU A 41 9.50 13.72 8.19
CA LEU A 41 9.38 13.59 9.65
C LEU A 41 10.73 13.53 10.36
N VAL A 42 11.70 12.82 9.79
CA VAL A 42 13.06 12.74 10.35
C VAL A 42 13.71 14.12 10.40
N ILE A 43 13.57 14.91 9.32
CA ILE A 43 14.11 16.26 9.25
C ILE A 43 13.37 17.19 10.21
N SER A 44 12.03 17.19 10.18
CA SER A 44 11.22 18.12 10.98
C SER A 44 11.33 17.88 12.47
N GLN A 45 11.47 16.62 12.90
CA GLN A 45 11.58 16.24 14.30
C GLN A 45 13.03 15.99 14.76
N ARG A 46 14.03 16.27 13.89
CA ARG A 46 15.46 16.06 14.17
C ARG A 46 15.79 14.66 14.69
N LEU A 47 15.16 13.64 14.11
CA LEU A 47 15.37 12.25 14.52
C LEU A 47 16.73 11.77 14.02
N ALA A 48 17.44 10.99 14.84
CA ALA A 48 18.76 10.49 14.50
C ALA A 48 18.74 9.48 13.32
N ARG A 49 17.65 8.72 13.15
CA ARG A 49 17.55 7.65 12.16
C ARG A 49 16.15 7.55 11.55
N PRO A 50 16.02 7.27 10.24
CA PRO A 50 14.72 7.00 9.63
C PRO A 50 13.97 5.81 10.23
N SER A 51 14.70 4.77 10.65
CA SER A 51 14.12 3.58 11.28
C SER A 51 13.40 3.87 12.60
N THR A 52 13.67 5.00 13.24
CA THR A 52 12.93 5.46 14.44
C THR A 52 11.45 5.68 14.15
N VAL A 53 11.10 6.13 12.94
CA VAL A 53 9.71 6.28 12.51
C VAL A 53 9.15 4.93 12.08
N PHE A 54 9.69 4.34 11.00
CA PHE A 54 9.37 2.99 10.54
C PHE A 54 10.54 2.45 9.69
N THR A 55 10.82 1.16 9.82
CA THR A 55 11.85 0.50 9.00
C THR A 55 11.40 0.38 7.54
N ASP A 56 12.33 0.18 6.61
CA ASP A 56 11.97 -0.05 5.20
C ASP A 56 11.08 -1.30 5.03
N THR A 57 11.32 -2.34 5.84
CA THR A 57 10.49 -3.55 5.87
C THR A 57 9.07 -3.22 6.32
N GLN A 58 8.90 -2.43 7.38
CA GLN A 58 7.58 -2.02 7.87
C GLN A 58 6.81 -1.23 6.81
N LEU A 59 7.44 -0.24 6.16
CA LEU A 59 6.80 0.52 5.09
C LEU A 59 6.40 -0.36 3.89
N LYS A 60 7.24 -1.34 3.52
CA LYS A 60 6.89 -2.31 2.46
C LYS A 60 5.68 -3.14 2.84
N MET A 61 5.60 -3.64 4.08
CA MET A 61 4.45 -4.42 4.54
C MET A 61 3.17 -3.59 4.58
N MET A 62 3.25 -2.33 5.03
CA MET A 62 2.14 -1.37 4.97
C MET A 62 1.65 -1.16 3.54
N ALA A 63 2.55 -0.88 2.60
CA ALA A 63 2.19 -0.68 1.19
C ALA A 63 1.58 -1.94 0.56
N GLN A 64 2.02 -3.13 0.98
CA GLN A 64 1.49 -4.39 0.48
C GLN A 64 0.08 -4.70 0.99
N ARG A 65 -0.20 -4.40 2.27
CA ARG A 65 -1.46 -4.73 2.94
C ARG A 65 -2.49 -3.59 2.90
N LEU A 66 -2.07 -2.34 2.71
CA LEU A 66 -2.91 -1.14 2.69
C LEU A 66 -3.92 -1.10 3.86
N PRO A 67 -3.44 -1.06 5.12
CA PRO A 67 -4.33 -1.02 6.28
C PRO A 67 -5.26 0.21 6.21
N THR A 68 -6.53 0.02 6.55
CA THR A 68 -7.53 1.11 6.55
C THR A 68 -7.99 1.51 7.94
N ASN A 69 -7.53 0.82 8.98
CA ASN A 69 -7.77 1.16 10.37
C ASN A 69 -6.55 0.82 11.26
N MET A 70 -6.58 1.33 12.49
CA MET A 70 -5.49 1.15 13.47
C MET A 70 -5.23 -0.33 13.77
N LEU A 71 -6.27 -1.13 13.98
CA LEU A 71 -6.12 -2.56 14.31
C LEU A 71 -5.34 -3.30 13.21
N GLN A 72 -5.72 -3.10 11.94
CA GLN A 72 -5.00 -3.67 10.80
C GLN A 72 -3.56 -3.16 10.71
N PHE A 73 -3.33 -1.89 11.04
CA PHE A 73 -2.00 -1.29 11.02
C PHE A 73 -1.07 -1.93 12.05
N LEU A 74 -1.54 -2.12 13.29
CA LEU A 74 -0.78 -2.78 14.36
C LEU A 74 -0.51 -4.25 14.04
N GLN A 75 -1.44 -4.95 13.39
CA GLN A 75 -1.28 -6.33 12.96
C GLN A 75 -0.27 -6.54 11.82
N ILE A 76 0.28 -5.47 11.23
CA ILE A 76 1.32 -5.59 10.21
C ILE A 76 2.58 -6.23 10.79
N ASP A 77 2.95 -5.80 11.99
CA ASP A 77 4.18 -6.17 12.68
C ASP A 77 3.98 -5.93 14.19
N PRO A 78 3.19 -6.82 14.84
CA PRO A 78 2.70 -6.59 16.21
C PRO A 78 3.82 -6.51 17.25
N ASP A 79 4.99 -7.09 16.95
CA ASP A 79 6.14 -7.08 17.85
C ASP A 79 6.94 -5.76 17.78
N ASN A 80 6.82 -4.99 16.69
CA ASN A 80 7.67 -3.81 16.44
C ASN A 80 6.90 -2.51 16.11
N ILE A 81 5.58 -2.58 15.98
CA ILE A 81 4.68 -1.43 15.86
C ILE A 81 3.83 -1.39 17.12
N THR A 82 4.28 -0.59 18.09
CA THR A 82 3.58 -0.37 19.35
C THR A 82 2.53 0.73 19.23
N ASP A 83 1.60 0.78 20.18
CA ASP A 83 0.59 1.84 20.26
C ASP A 83 1.22 3.24 20.35
N ASP A 84 2.23 3.45 21.21
CA ASP A 84 2.94 4.74 21.31
C ASP A 84 3.55 5.17 19.96
N LYS A 85 4.10 4.22 19.20
CA LYS A 85 4.65 4.50 17.87
C LYS A 85 3.55 4.85 16.87
N PHE A 86 2.39 4.20 16.99
CA PHE A 86 1.21 4.51 16.18
C PHE A 86 0.65 5.90 16.51
N GLU A 87 0.55 6.26 17.79
CA GLU A 87 0.08 7.57 18.23
C GLU A 87 0.97 8.70 17.69
N ARG A 88 2.30 8.50 17.71
CA ARG A 88 3.26 9.50 17.21
C ARG A 88 3.28 9.66 15.70
N TYR A 89 3.21 8.56 14.97
CA TYR A 89 3.45 8.56 13.51
C TYR A 89 2.39 7.80 12.72
N GLY A 90 1.83 6.74 13.28
CA GLY A 90 0.97 5.79 12.59
C GLY A 90 -0.24 6.42 11.91
N SER A 91 -0.88 7.43 12.51
CA SER A 91 -2.02 8.13 11.91
C SER A 91 -1.71 8.73 10.53
N ILE A 92 -0.51 9.30 10.36
CA ILE A 92 -0.05 9.90 9.11
C ILE A 92 0.11 8.82 8.03
N PHE A 93 0.76 7.71 8.36
CA PHE A 93 1.00 6.62 7.40
C PHE A 93 -0.28 5.83 7.11
N LEU A 94 -1.18 5.72 8.08
CA LEU A 94 -2.49 5.11 7.90
C LEU A 94 -3.34 5.90 6.89
N ASN A 95 -3.30 7.24 6.93
CA ASN A 95 -4.02 8.05 5.95
C ASN A 95 -3.48 7.84 4.53
N ILE A 96 -2.16 7.79 4.35
CA ILE A 96 -1.56 7.43 3.06
C ILE A 96 -2.07 6.05 2.61
N CYS A 97 -2.07 5.05 3.50
CA CYS A 97 -2.58 3.72 3.16
C CYS A 97 -4.05 3.74 2.72
N LYS A 98 -4.90 4.52 3.40
CA LYS A 98 -6.32 4.68 3.05
C LYS A 98 -6.52 5.30 1.68
N ASP A 99 -5.77 6.34 1.34
CA ASP A 99 -5.88 7.03 0.05
C ASP A 99 -5.55 6.05 -1.10
N HIS A 100 -4.50 5.25 -0.94
CA HIS A 100 -4.13 4.23 -1.92
C HIS A 100 -5.07 3.01 -1.90
N ALA A 101 -5.63 2.63 -0.74
CA ALA A 101 -6.63 1.57 -0.64
C ALA A 101 -7.91 1.93 -1.41
N ALA A 102 -8.36 3.18 -1.33
CA ALA A 102 -9.51 3.67 -2.08
C ALA A 102 -9.28 3.58 -3.60
N MET A 103 -8.06 3.86 -4.07
CA MET A 103 -7.70 3.69 -5.49
C MET A 103 -7.78 2.22 -5.92
N VAL A 104 -7.28 1.29 -5.10
CA VAL A 104 -7.40 -0.16 -5.39
C VAL A 104 -8.86 -0.59 -5.43
N GLN A 105 -9.69 -0.13 -4.49
CA GLN A 105 -11.12 -0.48 -4.46
C GLN A 105 -11.87 0.03 -5.69
N SER A 106 -11.45 1.14 -6.30
CA SER A 106 -12.07 1.65 -7.54
C SER A 106 -11.74 0.83 -8.79
N LEU A 107 -10.78 -0.09 -8.71
CA LEU A 107 -10.39 -0.98 -9.80
C LEU A 107 -11.11 -2.35 -9.77
N GLN A 108 -11.79 -2.65 -8.67
CA GLN A 108 -12.49 -3.92 -8.41
C GLN A 108 -14.00 -3.77 -8.60
#